data_AF-I6R7C0-F1
#
_entry.id   AF-I6R7C0-F1
#
_cell.length_a   1.000
_cell.length_b   1.000
_cell.length_c   1.000
_cell.angle_alpha   90.00
_cell.angle_beta   90.00
_cell.angle_gamma   90.00
#
_symmetry.space_group_name_H-M   'P 1'
#
loop_
_entity.id
_entity.type
_entity.pdbx_description
1 polymer ?
#
loop_
_entity_poly.entity_id
_entity_poly.type
_entity_poly.pdbx_seq_one_letter_code
_entity_poly.pdbx_strand_id
1 'polypeptide(L)'
;KNYSLGPPGFQDVMAQTTSSIFAMDSYAKLIQNQQETDLSKISSINSEFKGNMIQHQRDAKINAAYWLNNMKPQIMKADQNIINYNNSFQSYYNDMLIAIDQKDSGKLKADLEKLYADIVKNQNEVDGLLGNLKAFRDRMAKDTNSFKE
;
A
#
# COMPACT_ATOMS: atom_id res chain seq x y z
N LYS A 1 13.06 23.18 -13.79
CA LYS A 1 11.97 22.65 -12.94
C LYS A 1 12.57 21.57 -12.07
N ASN A 2 12.60 21.74 -10.75
CA ASN A 2 12.97 20.65 -9.85
C ASN A 2 11.80 19.68 -9.83
N TYR A 3 12.01 18.47 -10.33
CA TYR A 3 11.01 17.42 -10.22
C TYR A 3 10.77 17.16 -8.72
N SER A 4 9.50 17.23 -8.29
CA SER A 4 9.12 17.05 -6.88
C SER A 4 9.56 15.70 -6.30
N LEU A 5 9.86 14.73 -7.18
CA LEU A 5 10.35 13.40 -6.85
C LEU A 5 11.77 13.17 -7.41
N GLY A 6 12.62 14.20 -7.45
CA GLY A 6 14.07 13.98 -7.58
C GLY A 6 14.58 13.04 -6.47
N PRO A 7 15.82 12.52 -6.56
CA PRO A 7 16.29 11.46 -5.66
C PRO A 7 16.04 11.72 -4.15
N PRO A 8 16.27 12.94 -3.61
CA PRO A 8 15.95 13.23 -2.22
C PRO A 8 14.44 13.15 -1.91
N GLY A 9 13.60 13.78 -2.74
CA GLY A 9 12.15 13.75 -2.54
C GLY A 9 11.57 12.34 -2.67
N PHE A 10 12.13 11.50 -3.54
CA PHE A 10 11.76 10.09 -3.64
C PHE A 10 12.14 9.31 -2.37
N GLN A 11 13.35 9.53 -1.85
CA GLN A 11 13.79 8.89 -0.60
C GLN A 11 12.90 9.28 0.59
N ASP A 12 12.50 10.55 0.68
CA ASP A 12 11.63 11.04 1.75
C ASP A 12 10.23 10.38 1.71
N VAL A 13 9.60 10.27 0.54
CA VAL A 13 8.28 9.62 0.43
C VAL A 13 8.36 8.11 0.71
N MET A 14 9.45 7.45 0.34
CA MET A 14 9.67 6.04 0.68
C MET A 14 9.85 5.84 2.19
N ALA A 15 10.61 6.73 2.85
CA ALA A 15 10.77 6.70 4.30
C ALA A 15 9.42 6.92 5.01
N GLN A 16 8.63 7.90 4.57
CA GLN A 16 7.29 8.17 5.12
C GLN A 16 6.34 6.98 4.92
N THR A 17 6.36 6.36 3.75
CA THR A 17 5.55 5.17 3.45
C THR A 17 5.92 4.02 4.39
N THR A 18 7.22 3.76 4.55
CA THR A 18 7.75 2.73 5.44
C THR A 18 7.32 2.97 6.90
N SER A 19 7.47 4.20 7.41
CA SER A 19 7.02 4.56 8.76
C SER A 19 5.51 4.36 8.94
N SER A 20 4.71 4.69 7.92
CA SER A 20 3.25 4.50 7.95
C SER A 20 2.87 3.02 8.01
N ILE A 21 3.56 2.17 7.24
CA ILE A 21 3.37 0.71 7.29
C ILE A 21 3.70 0.18 8.68
N PHE A 22 4.80 0.61 9.29
CA PHE A 22 5.18 0.16 10.64
C PHE A 22 4.15 0.53 11.71
N ALA A 23 3.60 1.74 11.65
CA ALA A 23 2.54 2.17 12.55
C ALA A 23 1.29 1.29 12.39
N MET A 24 0.84 1.09 11.15
CA MET A 24 -0.32 0.26 10.83
C MET A 24 -0.12 -1.21 11.22
N ASP A 25 1.06 -1.78 11.00
CA ASP A 25 1.42 -3.14 11.44
C ASP A 25 1.35 -3.27 12.95
N SER A 26 1.80 -2.27 13.69
CA SER A 26 1.77 -2.27 15.15
C SER A 26 0.34 -2.28 15.66
N TYR A 27 -0.53 -1.42 15.12
CA TYR A 27 -1.96 -1.41 15.48
C TYR A 27 -2.66 -2.71 15.07
N ALA A 28 -2.43 -3.20 13.86
CA ALA A 28 -3.06 -4.43 13.39
C ALA A 28 -2.69 -5.63 14.28
N LYS A 29 -1.40 -5.76 14.64
CA LYS A 29 -0.94 -6.82 15.56
C LYS A 29 -1.53 -6.68 16.96
N LEU A 30 -1.61 -5.46 17.49
CA LEU A 30 -2.23 -5.20 18.79
C LEU A 30 -3.68 -5.68 18.81
N ILE A 31 -4.47 -5.27 17.80
CA ILE A 31 -5.89 -5.65 17.66
C ILE A 31 -6.05 -7.16 17.51
N GLN A 32 -5.23 -7.80 16.67
CA GLN A 32 -5.24 -9.25 16.48
C GLN A 32 -4.98 -10.02 17.77
N ASN A 33 -4.01 -9.55 18.56
CA ASN A 33 -3.60 -10.19 19.81
C ASN A 33 -4.50 -9.86 21.00
N GLN A 34 -5.43 -8.91 20.87
CA GLN A 34 -6.36 -8.57 21.93
C GLN A 34 -7.25 -9.77 22.26
N GLN A 35 -7.38 -10.10 23.55
CA GLN A 35 -8.30 -11.16 24.00
C GLN A 35 -9.74 -10.83 23.64
N GLU A 36 -10.55 -11.86 23.37
CA GLU A 36 -11.98 -11.66 23.13
C GLU A 36 -12.66 -11.00 24.31
N THR A 37 -13.51 -10.03 24.03
CA THR A 37 -14.27 -9.29 25.03
C THR A 37 -15.30 -10.22 25.68
N ASP A 38 -15.13 -10.48 26.98
CA ASP A 38 -16.11 -11.19 27.81
C ASP A 38 -16.88 -10.19 28.69
N LEU A 39 -18.18 -10.05 28.42
CA LEU A 39 -19.11 -9.18 29.17
C LEU A 39 -20.19 -10.01 29.88
N SER A 40 -20.02 -11.33 29.99
CA SER A 40 -21.02 -12.24 30.57
C SER A 40 -21.37 -11.88 32.02
N LYS A 41 -20.37 -11.43 32.79
CA LYS A 41 -20.52 -11.08 34.21
C LYS A 41 -21.01 -9.65 34.49
N ILE A 42 -21.18 -8.82 33.46
CA ILE A 42 -21.63 -7.42 33.62
C ILE A 42 -23.15 -7.38 33.46
N SER A 43 -23.91 -7.38 34.56
CA SER A 43 -25.38 -7.40 34.53
C SER A 43 -26.02 -6.03 34.26
N SER A 44 -25.27 -4.94 34.39
CA SER A 44 -25.76 -3.56 34.24
C SER A 44 -25.97 -3.10 32.80
N ILE A 45 -25.57 -3.90 31.81
CA ILE A 45 -25.69 -3.58 30.39
C ILE A 45 -26.59 -4.61 29.69
N ASN A 46 -27.40 -4.14 28.74
CA ASN A 46 -28.34 -4.99 28.02
C ASN A 46 -27.60 -5.95 27.04
N SER A 47 -28.29 -7.00 26.61
CA SER A 47 -27.72 -8.06 25.75
C SER A 47 -27.34 -7.57 24.35
N GLU A 48 -28.09 -6.61 23.80
CA GLU A 48 -27.85 -6.03 22.49
C GLU A 48 -26.52 -5.28 22.47
N PHE A 49 -26.29 -4.41 23.46
CA PHE A 49 -25.05 -3.65 23.63
C PHE A 49 -23.84 -4.58 23.79
N LYS A 50 -23.97 -5.66 24.59
CA LYS A 50 -22.92 -6.69 24.69
C LYS A 50 -22.60 -7.32 23.34
N GLY A 51 -23.63 -7.68 22.58
CA GLY A 51 -23.50 -8.25 21.25
C GLY A 51 -22.77 -7.31 20.29
N ASN A 52 -23.15 -6.04 20.28
CA ASN A 52 -22.54 -5.01 19.43
C ASN A 52 -21.06 -4.81 19.77
N MET A 53 -20.69 -4.71 21.05
CA MET A 53 -19.28 -4.58 21.44
C MET A 53 -18.42 -5.76 20.96
N ILE A 54 -18.92 -6.99 21.14
CA ILE A 54 -18.21 -8.20 20.68
C ILE A 54 -18.08 -8.20 19.16
N GLN A 55 -19.14 -7.80 18.45
CA GLN A 55 -19.13 -7.73 16.99
C GLN A 55 -18.12 -6.69 16.47
N HIS A 56 -18.11 -5.48 17.04
CA HIS A 56 -17.13 -4.45 16.66
C HIS A 56 -15.68 -4.90 16.91
N GLN A 57 -15.43 -5.63 18.00
CA GLN A 57 -14.10 -6.20 18.23
C GLN A 57 -13.73 -7.22 17.13
N ARG A 58 -14.67 -8.08 16.73
CA ARG A 58 -14.46 -9.04 15.63
C ARG A 58 -14.19 -8.33 14.31
N ASP A 59 -14.96 -7.28 13.99
CA ASP A 59 -14.78 -6.50 12.76
C ASP A 59 -13.42 -5.79 12.74
N ALA A 60 -13.00 -5.21 13.88
CA ALA A 60 -11.67 -4.63 14.03
C ALA A 60 -10.56 -5.67 13.79
N LYS A 61 -10.71 -6.89 14.34
CA LYS A 61 -9.80 -8.00 14.05
C LYS A 61 -9.79 -8.35 12.56
N ILE A 62 -10.94 -8.50 11.92
CA ILE A 62 -11.03 -8.79 10.48
C ILE A 62 -10.31 -7.71 9.66
N ASN A 63 -10.49 -6.43 9.98
CA ASN A 63 -9.81 -5.32 9.32
C ASN A 63 -8.29 -5.37 9.54
N ALA A 64 -7.84 -5.68 10.74
CA ALA A 64 -6.41 -5.86 11.05
C ALA A 64 -5.79 -7.03 10.27
N ALA A 65 -6.48 -8.16 10.16
CA ALA A 65 -6.03 -9.28 9.34
C ALA A 65 -6.00 -8.90 7.86
N TYR A 66 -7.00 -8.15 7.38
CA TYR A 66 -7.05 -7.67 6.00
C TYR A 66 -5.87 -6.75 5.68
N TRP A 67 -5.51 -5.83 6.59
CA TRP A 67 -4.30 -5.01 6.45
C TRP A 67 -3.04 -5.87 6.26
N LEU A 68 -2.81 -6.81 7.19
CA LEU A 68 -1.60 -7.65 7.21
C LEU A 68 -1.47 -8.55 5.98
N ASN A 69 -2.59 -9.13 5.54
CA ASN A 69 -2.60 -10.16 4.52
C ASN A 69 -2.86 -9.65 3.09
N ASN A 70 -3.39 -8.43 2.94
CA ASN A 70 -3.78 -7.89 1.63
C ASN A 70 -3.19 -6.51 1.37
N MET A 71 -3.50 -5.50 2.19
CA MET A 71 -3.10 -4.11 1.89
C MET A 71 -1.59 -3.93 1.94
N LYS A 72 -0.94 -4.40 3.01
CA LYS A 72 0.52 -4.31 3.15
C LYS A 72 1.26 -5.01 1.99
N PRO A 73 0.94 -6.27 1.63
CA PRO A 73 1.57 -6.93 0.48
C PRO A 73 1.43 -6.16 -0.84
N GLN A 74 0.29 -5.50 -1.08
CA GLN A 74 0.12 -4.69 -2.29
C GLN A 74 1.01 -3.45 -2.30
N ILE A 75 1.20 -2.78 -1.15
CA ILE A 75 2.14 -1.65 -1.03
C ILE A 75 3.58 -2.14 -1.28
N MET A 76 3.98 -3.25 -0.65
CA MET A 76 5.31 -3.84 -0.86
C MET A 76 5.55 -4.24 -2.32
N LYS A 77 4.52 -4.71 -3.03
CA LYS A 77 4.61 -5.00 -4.46
C LYS A 77 4.86 -3.71 -5.27
N ALA A 78 4.19 -2.61 -4.94
CA ALA A 78 4.44 -1.32 -5.60
C ALA A 78 5.89 -0.86 -5.39
N ASP A 79 6.43 -0.98 -4.18
CA ASP A 79 7.84 -0.68 -3.90
C ASP A 79 8.79 -1.57 -4.72
N GLN A 80 8.49 -2.87 -4.82
CA GLN A 80 9.26 -3.80 -5.64
C GLN A 80 9.20 -3.46 -7.13
N ASN A 81 8.07 -2.98 -7.63
CA ASN A 81 7.93 -2.53 -9.02
C ASN A 81 8.84 -1.34 -9.33
N ILE A 82 9.08 -0.44 -8.37
CA ILE A 82 10.02 0.68 -8.53
C ILE A 82 11.46 0.16 -8.66
N ILE A 83 11.85 -0.78 -7.81
CA ILE A 83 13.17 -1.44 -7.87
C ILE A 83 13.34 -2.15 -9.22
N ASN A 84 12.31 -2.89 -9.64
CA ASN A 84 12.32 -3.62 -10.91
C ASN A 84 12.46 -2.65 -12.10
N TYR A 85 11.75 -1.52 -12.09
CA TYR A 85 11.88 -0.51 -13.14
C TYR A 85 13.31 0.06 -13.20
N ASN A 86 13.93 0.35 -12.04
CA ASN A 86 15.33 0.78 -12.03
C ASN A 86 16.24 -0.28 -12.67
N ASN A 87 16.05 -1.56 -12.38
CA ASN A 87 16.82 -2.64 -12.99
C ASN A 87 16.62 -2.71 -14.51
N SER A 88 15.36 -2.60 -14.98
CA SER A 88 15.05 -2.48 -16.41
C SER A 88 15.79 -1.30 -17.04
N PHE A 89 15.70 -0.11 -16.45
CA PHE A 89 16.38 1.09 -16.94
C PHE A 89 17.89 0.91 -17.04
N GLN A 90 18.53 0.38 -15.99
CA GLN A 90 19.97 0.11 -15.99
C GLN A 90 20.37 -0.90 -17.07
N SER A 91 19.54 -1.91 -17.33
CA SER A 91 19.80 -2.91 -18.38
C SER A 91 19.79 -2.32 -19.80
N TYR A 92 18.92 -1.33 -20.06
CA TYR A 92 18.83 -0.64 -21.35
C TYR A 92 19.80 0.54 -21.47
N TYR A 93 20.39 1.00 -20.36
CA TYR A 93 21.18 2.24 -20.36
C TYR A 93 22.36 2.20 -21.34
N ASN A 94 23.16 1.14 -21.29
CA ASN A 94 24.32 0.99 -22.19
C ASN A 94 23.89 0.82 -23.65
N ASP A 95 22.82 0.07 -23.90
CA ASP A 95 22.24 -0.11 -25.24
C ASP A 95 21.80 1.23 -25.85
N MET A 96 21.15 2.09 -25.04
CA MET A 96 20.73 3.42 -25.48
C MET A 96 21.92 4.33 -25.77
N LEU A 97 23.01 4.26 -24.99
CA LEU A 97 24.24 5.01 -25.27
C LEU A 97 24.86 4.57 -26.61
N ILE A 98 24.94 3.26 -26.86
CA ILE A 98 25.44 2.71 -28.12
C ILE A 98 24.57 3.19 -29.29
N ALA A 99 23.24 3.15 -29.14
CA ALA A 99 22.33 3.64 -30.18
C ALA A 99 22.52 5.14 -30.47
N ILE A 100 22.79 5.95 -29.44
CA ILE A 100 23.11 7.38 -29.61
C ILE A 100 24.42 7.56 -30.39
N ASP A 101 25.48 6.86 -29.98
CA ASP A 101 26.80 6.95 -30.62
C ASP A 101 26.75 6.52 -32.10
N GLN A 102 25.95 5.49 -32.40
CA GLN A 102 25.74 4.98 -33.75
C GLN A 102 24.70 5.78 -34.55
N LYS A 103 24.04 6.78 -33.94
CA LYS A 103 22.90 7.52 -34.51
C LYS A 103 21.73 6.61 -34.95
N ASP A 104 21.58 5.46 -34.29
CA ASP A 104 20.48 4.53 -34.52
C ASP A 104 19.22 4.99 -33.78
N SER A 105 18.50 5.91 -34.41
CA SER A 105 17.22 6.41 -33.91
C SER A 105 16.15 5.32 -33.77
N GLY A 106 16.26 4.22 -34.53
CA GLY A 106 15.31 3.10 -34.48
C GLY A 106 15.47 2.31 -33.20
N LYS A 107 16.71 1.91 -32.86
CA LYS A 107 17.01 1.20 -31.61
C LYS A 107 16.70 2.07 -30.39
N LEU A 108 17.11 3.34 -30.40
CA LEU A 108 16.85 4.27 -29.29
C LEU A 108 15.35 4.40 -29.02
N LYS A 109 14.54 4.56 -30.08
CA LYS A 109 13.08 4.62 -29.95
C LYS A 109 12.51 3.33 -29.35
N ALA A 110 12.94 2.17 -29.86
CA ALA A 110 12.43 0.87 -29.38
C ALA A 110 12.75 0.62 -27.90
N ASP A 111 13.92 1.01 -27.41
CA ASP A 111 14.28 0.87 -26.00
C ASP A 111 13.48 1.81 -25.11
N LEU A 112 13.29 3.06 -25.54
CA LEU A 112 12.44 4.04 -24.84
C LEU A 112 10.97 3.59 -24.77
N GLU A 113 10.44 3.00 -25.84
CA GLU A 113 9.07 2.47 -25.87
C GLU A 113 8.87 1.33 -24.86
N LYS A 114 9.88 0.47 -24.66
CA LYS A 114 9.84 -0.58 -23.62
C LYS A 114 9.84 0.00 -22.21
N LEU A 115 10.72 0.97 -21.94
CA LEU A 115 10.75 1.66 -20.64
C LEU A 115 9.44 2.40 -20.36
N TYR A 116 8.87 3.03 -21.38
CA TYR A 116 7.57 3.69 -21.27
C TYR A 116 6.44 2.70 -20.97
N ALA A 117 6.44 1.53 -21.61
CA ALA A 117 5.46 0.48 -21.32
C ALA A 117 5.54 -0.01 -19.86
N ASP A 118 6.75 -0.16 -19.31
CA ASP A 118 6.96 -0.49 -17.89
C ASP A 118 6.42 0.60 -16.96
N ILE A 119 6.62 1.88 -17.29
CA ILE A 119 6.05 3.02 -16.53
C ILE A 119 4.53 2.94 -16.51
N VAL A 120 3.89 2.77 -17.68
CA VAL A 120 2.43 2.72 -17.80
C VAL A 120 1.87 1.54 -17.00
N LYS A 121 2.52 0.37 -17.06
CA LYS A 121 2.12 -0.78 -16.26
C LYS A 121 2.19 -0.47 -14.76
N ASN A 122 3.30 0.08 -14.28
CA ASN A 122 3.47 0.41 -12.87
C ASN A 122 2.45 1.46 -12.40
N GLN A 123 2.13 2.44 -13.26
CA GLN A 123 1.13 3.46 -12.97
C GLN A 123 -0.26 2.85 -12.77
N ASN A 124 -0.69 1.94 -13.66
CA ASN A 124 -1.96 1.24 -13.54
C ASN A 124 -2.04 0.40 -12.25
N GLU A 125 -0.95 -0.28 -11.87
CA GLU A 125 -0.90 -1.05 -10.62
C GLU A 125 -1.02 -0.14 -9.39
N VAL A 126 -0.37 1.03 -9.40
CA VAL A 126 -0.48 2.03 -8.31
C VAL A 126 -1.88 2.64 -8.23
N ASP A 127 -2.53 2.93 -9.36
CA ASP A 127 -3.91 3.42 -9.37
C ASP A 127 -4.89 2.41 -8.75
N GLY A 128 -4.70 1.12 -9.06
CA GLY A 128 -5.46 0.03 -8.42
C GLY A 128 -5.23 -0.03 -6.91
N LEU A 129 -3.96 0.05 -6.48
CA LEU A 129 -3.61 0.10 -5.05
C LEU A 129 -4.25 1.30 -4.35
N LEU A 130 -4.22 2.48 -4.96
CA LEU A 130 -4.84 3.69 -4.40
C LEU A 130 -6.35 3.51 -4.22
N GLY A 131 -7.03 2.88 -5.19
CA GLY A 131 -8.44 2.51 -5.08
C GLY A 131 -8.70 1.59 -3.89
N ASN A 132 -7.89 0.53 -3.73
CA ASN A 132 -8.02 -0.42 -2.63
C ASN A 132 -7.78 0.23 -1.26
N LEU A 133 -6.78 1.11 -1.14
CA LEU A 133 -6.49 1.84 0.10
C LEU A 133 -7.63 2.79 0.49
N LYS A 134 -8.23 3.49 -0.48
CA LYS A 134 -9.41 4.33 -0.24
C LYS A 134 -10.60 3.51 0.25
N ALA A 135 -10.91 2.40 -0.43
CA ALA A 135 -12.00 1.52 -0.03
C ALA A 135 -11.76 0.93 1.38
N PHE A 136 -10.53 0.52 1.69
CA PHE A 136 -10.18 0.03 3.02
C PHE A 136 -10.34 1.11 4.10
N ARG A 137 -9.87 2.34 3.84
CA ARG A 137 -10.09 3.49 4.72
C ARG A 137 -11.57 3.75 4.97
N ASP A 138 -12.39 3.76 3.91
CA ASP A 138 -13.81 4.07 4.02
C ASP A 138 -14.57 3.00 4.82
N ARG A 139 -14.19 1.73 4.65
CA ARG A 139 -14.67 0.63 5.51
C ARG A 139 -14.30 0.86 6.97
N MET A 140 -13.02 1.13 7.27
CA MET A 140 -12.58 1.38 8.66
C MET A 140 -13.29 2.58 9.28
N ALA A 141 -13.53 3.65 8.52
CA ALA A 141 -14.24 4.83 8.99
C ALA A 141 -15.69 4.48 9.37
N LYS A 142 -16.37 3.68 8.55
CA LYS A 142 -17.73 3.21 8.84
C LYS A 142 -17.77 2.35 10.12
N ASP A 143 -16.88 1.36 10.22
CA ASP A 143 -16.81 0.47 11.39
C ASP A 143 -16.48 1.25 12.67
N THR A 144 -15.60 2.25 12.58
CA THR A 144 -15.23 3.12 13.71
C THR A 144 -16.38 4.02 14.14
N ASN A 145 -17.16 4.55 13.21
CA ASN A 145 -18.32 5.37 13.54
C ASN A 145 -19.40 4.54 14.22
N SER A 146 -19.70 3.35 13.68
CA SER A 146 -20.65 2.42 14.31
C SER A 146 -20.21 1.97 15.71
N PHE A 147 -18.90 1.84 15.97
CA PHE A 147 -18.41 1.50 17.31
C PHE A 147 -18.59 2.61 18.36
N LYS A 148 -18.66 3.87 17.92
CA LYS A 148 -18.81 5.03 18.83
C LYS A 148 -20.26 5.31 19.21
N GLU A 149 -21.21 4.83 18.41
CA GLU A 149 -22.65 4.92 18.64
C GLU A 149 -23.12 3.83 19.63
#